data_AF-A0AAD8UKJ3-F1
#
_entry.id   AF-A0AAD8UKJ3-F1
#
_cell.length_a   1.000
_cell.length_b   1.000
_cell.length_c   1.000
_cell.angle_alpha   90.00
_cell.angle_beta   90.00
_cell.angle_gamma   90.00
#
_symmetry.space_group_name_H-M   'P 1'
#
loop_
_entity.id
_entity.type
_entity.pdbx_description
1 polymer ?
#
loop_
_entity_poly.entity_id
_entity_poly.type
_entity_poly.pdbx_seq_one_letter_code
_entity_poly.pdbx_strand_id
1 'polypeptide(L)'
;MEEVGLGPNGGLIYCFEFLMENLDFLTEALDNLTEEYLIIFDMPGQIELYTHIPILPALARFLSQPGSLDIRLCAAYLLEATFVVDRAKFFAGTLSAMSAMIMLEIPHINVLSKMDLVKDQVRKKDLKRFLTPDTGLLDDDPISIAAAGGEPDDGRGEVHDRDLVMRGRSFQRLNRAVAGLIESFSMVNYLKLDNTDEDSVGAILSYVDDIIQYHEAQEPKELKDEEFDEPQDD
;
A
#
# COMPACT_ATOMS: atom_id res chain seq x y z
N MET A 1 -16.10 -7.92 -24.41
CA MET A 1 -15.37 -6.73 -24.93
C MET A 1 -16.05 -6.15 -26.17
N GLU A 2 -16.43 -6.99 -27.16
CA GLU A 2 -17.22 -6.53 -28.32
C GLU A 2 -18.69 -6.18 -27.98
N GLU A 3 -19.30 -6.78 -26.96
CA GLU A 3 -20.72 -6.55 -26.63
C GLU A 3 -21.04 -5.17 -26.02
N VAL A 4 -20.09 -4.54 -25.32
CA VAL A 4 -20.25 -3.20 -24.69
C VAL A 4 -19.44 -2.10 -25.38
N GLY A 5 -18.58 -2.45 -26.35
CA GLY A 5 -17.78 -1.46 -27.10
C GLY A 5 -16.76 -0.69 -26.24
N LEU A 6 -16.46 -1.15 -25.04
CA LEU A 6 -15.53 -0.50 -24.11
C LEU A 6 -14.09 -0.96 -24.34
N GLY A 7 -13.14 -0.03 -24.20
CA GLY A 7 -11.72 -0.33 -24.14
C GLY A 7 -11.33 -1.08 -22.86
N PRO A 8 -10.08 -1.55 -22.71
CA PRO A 8 -9.64 -2.37 -21.57
C PRO A 8 -9.91 -1.76 -20.20
N ASN A 9 -9.58 -0.48 -20.00
CA ASN A 9 -9.83 0.20 -18.73
C ASN A 9 -11.32 0.46 -18.50
N GLY A 10 -12.08 0.79 -19.54
CA GLY A 10 -13.53 0.99 -19.44
C GLY A 10 -14.28 -0.31 -19.11
N GLY A 11 -13.83 -1.43 -19.67
CA GLY A 11 -14.36 -2.75 -19.36
C GLY A 11 -14.11 -3.15 -17.90
N LEU A 12 -12.94 -2.83 -17.35
CA LEU A 12 -12.65 -3.09 -15.94
C LEU A 12 -13.55 -2.28 -15.00
N ILE A 13 -13.75 -1.00 -15.28
CA ILE A 13 -14.66 -0.15 -14.50
C ILE A 13 -16.07 -0.74 -14.53
N TYR A 14 -16.56 -1.10 -15.72
CA TYR A 14 -17.87 -1.73 -15.88
C TYR A 14 -18.00 -3.04 -15.08
N CYS A 15 -16.98 -3.91 -15.10
CA CYS A 15 -16.99 -5.13 -14.30
C CYS A 15 -17.09 -4.86 -12.80
N PHE A 16 -16.40 -3.82 -12.31
CA PHE A 16 -16.50 -3.42 -10.91
C PHE A 16 -17.83 -2.78 -10.55
N GLU A 17 -18.39 -1.94 -11.42
CA GLU A 17 -19.74 -1.39 -11.22
C GLU A 17 -20.77 -2.53 -11.14
N PHE A 18 -20.68 -3.49 -12.06
CA PHE A 18 -21.54 -4.67 -12.05
C PHE A 18 -21.34 -5.53 -10.79
N LEU A 19 -20.09 -5.71 -10.33
CA LEU A 19 -19.80 -6.40 -9.07
C LEU A 19 -20.44 -5.69 -7.88
N MET A 20 -20.35 -4.36 -7.81
CA MET A 20 -20.92 -3.55 -6.73
C MET A 20 -22.46 -3.62 -6.70
N GLU A 21 -23.11 -3.86 -7.83
CA GLU A 21 -24.56 -4.10 -7.90
C GLU A 21 -24.98 -5.51 -7.46
N ASN A 22 -24.03 -6.47 -7.38
CA ASN A 22 -24.31 -7.89 -7.16
C ASN A 22 -23.42 -8.47 -6.03
N LEU A 23 -23.26 -7.74 -4.92
CA LEU A 23 -22.39 -8.16 -3.82
C LEU A 23 -22.92 -9.38 -3.04
N ASP A 24 -24.21 -9.68 -3.12
CA ASP A 24 -24.81 -10.86 -2.46
C ASP A 24 -24.14 -12.17 -2.91
N PHE A 25 -23.80 -12.26 -4.20
CA PHE A 25 -23.05 -13.40 -4.75
C PHE A 25 -21.70 -13.61 -4.05
N LEU A 26 -21.01 -12.51 -3.72
CA LEU A 26 -19.73 -12.56 -3.03
C LEU A 26 -19.91 -12.96 -1.56
N THR A 27 -20.93 -12.42 -0.91
CA THR A 27 -21.26 -12.76 0.48
C THR A 27 -21.56 -14.25 0.62
N GLU A 28 -22.47 -14.79 -0.20
CA GLU A 28 -22.84 -16.21 -0.15
C GLU A 28 -21.64 -17.15 -0.37
N ALA A 29 -20.69 -16.75 -1.22
CA ALA A 29 -19.50 -17.53 -1.50
C ALA A 29 -18.46 -17.49 -0.36
N LEU A 30 -18.36 -16.38 0.36
CA LEU A 30 -17.32 -16.15 1.37
C LEU A 30 -17.76 -16.39 2.81
N ASP A 31 -19.07 -16.34 3.11
CA ASP A 31 -19.62 -16.41 4.47
C ASP A 31 -19.11 -17.63 5.27
N ASN A 32 -19.01 -18.79 4.62
CA ASN A 32 -18.53 -20.01 5.26
C ASN A 32 -16.99 -20.09 5.46
N LEU A 33 -16.23 -19.10 4.98
CA LEU A 33 -14.76 -19.11 4.98
C LEU A 33 -14.14 -18.11 5.95
N THR A 34 -14.91 -17.13 6.43
CA THR A 34 -14.40 -15.92 7.11
C THR A 34 -13.69 -16.21 8.43
N GLU A 35 -14.04 -17.28 9.15
CA GLU A 35 -13.47 -17.60 10.46
C GLU A 35 -12.25 -18.53 10.43
N GLU A 36 -12.12 -19.36 9.38
CA GLU A 36 -11.12 -20.44 9.33
C GLU A 36 -9.97 -20.20 8.34
N TYR A 37 -10.17 -19.34 7.35
CA TYR A 37 -9.25 -19.20 6.22
C TYR A 37 -8.72 -17.78 6.06
N LEU A 38 -7.45 -17.68 5.66
CA LEU A 38 -6.91 -16.47 5.07
C LEU A 38 -7.42 -16.34 3.63
N ILE A 39 -8.24 -15.32 3.37
CA ILE A 39 -8.77 -15.02 2.03
C ILE A 39 -7.85 -14.02 1.36
N ILE A 40 -7.34 -14.37 0.17
CA ILE A 40 -6.48 -13.50 -0.63
C ILE A 40 -7.27 -12.99 -1.83
N PHE A 41 -7.44 -11.68 -1.90
CA PHE A 41 -8.04 -11.01 -3.05
C PHE A 41 -6.96 -10.52 -4.01
N ASP A 42 -6.90 -11.09 -5.21
CA ASP A 42 -6.06 -10.57 -6.28
C ASP A 42 -6.77 -9.41 -6.98
N MET A 43 -6.18 -8.22 -6.87
CA MET A 43 -6.79 -7.00 -7.37
C MET A 43 -6.18 -6.60 -8.71
N PRO A 44 -6.96 -6.00 -9.64
CA PRO A 44 -6.45 -5.62 -10.94
C PRO A 44 -5.29 -4.61 -10.84
N GLY A 45 -4.27 -4.77 -11.70
CA GLY A 45 -3.03 -3.99 -11.63
C GLY A 45 -3.12 -2.53 -12.09
N GLN A 46 -4.29 -2.04 -12.49
CA GLN A 46 -4.50 -0.68 -12.98
C GLN A 46 -4.61 0.31 -11.82
N ILE A 47 -3.64 1.23 -11.70
CA ILE A 47 -3.53 2.19 -10.60
C ILE A 47 -4.72 3.18 -10.54
N GLU A 48 -5.43 3.38 -11.65
CA GLU A 48 -6.56 4.31 -11.75
C GLU A 48 -7.74 3.87 -10.87
N LEU A 49 -7.88 2.56 -10.63
CA LEU A 49 -8.93 1.99 -9.77
C LEU A 49 -8.73 2.33 -8.29
N TYR A 50 -7.48 2.61 -7.89
CA TYR A 50 -7.10 2.94 -6.51
C TYR A 50 -6.94 4.43 -6.26
N THR A 51 -7.14 5.27 -7.29
CA THR A 51 -6.83 6.69 -7.20
C THR A 51 -7.95 7.61 -7.65
N HIS A 52 -8.90 7.20 -8.50
CA HIS A 52 -9.87 8.13 -9.11
C HIS A 52 -11.33 7.71 -8.96
N ILE A 53 -11.63 6.43 -8.68
CA ILE A 53 -13.00 5.92 -8.59
C ILE A 53 -13.18 5.24 -7.23
N PRO A 54 -14.16 5.65 -6.39
CA PRO A 54 -14.32 5.15 -5.04
C PRO A 54 -15.02 3.76 -4.99
N ILE A 55 -14.79 2.89 -5.96
CA ILE A 55 -15.31 1.52 -5.96
C ILE A 55 -14.58 0.68 -4.91
N LEU A 56 -13.24 0.72 -4.89
CA LEU A 56 -12.47 -0.12 -3.97
C LEU A 56 -12.68 0.22 -2.50
N PRO A 57 -12.74 1.51 -2.09
CA PRO A 57 -13.09 1.85 -0.71
C PRO A 57 -14.51 1.40 -0.34
N ALA A 58 -15.46 1.46 -1.27
CA ALA A 58 -16.82 0.97 -1.05
C ALA A 58 -16.84 -0.56 -0.88
N LEU A 59 -16.10 -1.29 -1.71
CA LEU A 59 -15.94 -2.74 -1.59
C LEU A 59 -15.25 -3.12 -0.27
N ALA A 60 -14.16 -2.46 0.10
CA ALA A 60 -13.46 -2.70 1.35
C ALA A 60 -14.37 -2.49 2.56
N ARG A 61 -15.14 -1.39 2.59
CA ARG A 61 -16.13 -1.12 3.64
C ARG A 61 -17.21 -2.19 3.69
N PHE A 62 -17.71 -2.66 2.54
CA PHE A 62 -18.71 -3.73 2.50
C PHE A 62 -18.16 -5.04 3.07
N LEU A 63 -16.94 -5.43 2.71
CA LEU A 63 -16.28 -6.64 3.19
C LEU A 63 -15.99 -6.60 4.70
N SER A 64 -15.68 -5.41 5.25
CA SER A 64 -15.35 -5.23 6.66
C SER A 64 -16.53 -4.82 7.54
N GLN A 65 -17.75 -4.70 7.00
CA GLN A 65 -18.89 -4.22 7.77
C GLN A 65 -19.42 -5.32 8.71
N PRO A 66 -19.72 -5.00 9.99
CA PRO A 66 -20.37 -5.93 10.88
C PRO A 66 -21.75 -6.33 10.34
N GLY A 67 -22.00 -7.64 10.21
CA GLY A 67 -23.26 -8.21 9.73
C GLY A 67 -23.34 -8.48 8.22
N SER A 68 -22.31 -8.17 7.44
CA SER A 68 -22.10 -8.74 6.10
C SER A 68 -21.18 -9.96 6.21
N LEU A 69 -19.88 -9.76 6.02
CA LEU A 69 -18.85 -10.80 6.13
C LEU A 69 -17.92 -10.57 7.34
N ASP A 70 -17.91 -9.36 7.91
CA ASP A 70 -17.07 -8.97 9.07
C ASP A 70 -15.59 -9.37 8.92
N ILE A 71 -15.05 -9.22 7.70
CA ILE A 71 -13.66 -9.61 7.40
C ILE A 71 -12.72 -8.51 7.85
N ARG A 72 -11.72 -8.89 8.64
CA ARG A 72 -10.59 -8.00 8.97
C ARG A 72 -9.65 -7.93 7.77
N LEU A 73 -9.54 -6.74 7.19
CA LEU A 73 -8.81 -6.50 5.95
C LEU A 73 -7.41 -5.94 6.20
N CYS A 74 -6.45 -6.39 5.38
CA CYS A 74 -5.15 -5.78 5.23
C CYS A 74 -4.83 -5.67 3.73
N ALA A 75 -4.42 -4.50 3.26
CA ALA A 75 -3.95 -4.32 1.90
C ALA A 75 -2.43 -4.50 1.80
N ALA A 76 -1.99 -5.38 0.91
CA ALA A 76 -0.59 -5.52 0.55
C ALA A 76 -0.26 -4.76 -0.74
N TYR A 77 0.42 -3.62 -0.61
CA TYR A 77 0.87 -2.84 -1.76
C TYR A 77 2.24 -3.33 -2.24
N LEU A 78 2.27 -3.98 -3.40
CA LEU A 78 3.49 -4.53 -3.99
C LEU A 78 4.17 -3.50 -4.91
N LEU A 79 5.30 -2.95 -4.48
CA LEU A 79 6.20 -2.18 -5.33
C LEU A 79 7.31 -3.10 -5.85
N GLU A 80 7.66 -3.02 -7.13
CA GLU A 80 8.74 -3.86 -7.67
C GLU A 80 10.12 -3.38 -7.20
N ALA A 81 10.98 -4.29 -6.74
CA ALA A 81 12.30 -3.95 -6.21
C ALA A 81 13.21 -3.23 -7.20
N THR A 82 13.00 -3.41 -8.51
CA THR A 82 13.73 -2.69 -9.57
C THR A 82 13.54 -1.17 -9.50
N PHE A 83 12.48 -0.69 -8.82
CA PHE A 83 12.28 0.75 -8.56
C PHE A 83 13.36 1.32 -7.66
N VAL A 84 14.00 0.52 -6.81
CA VAL A 84 15.09 0.95 -5.92
C VAL A 84 16.35 1.34 -6.72
N VAL A 85 16.50 0.83 -7.95
CA VAL A 85 17.65 1.15 -8.82
C VAL A 85 17.63 2.63 -9.25
N ASP A 86 16.44 3.21 -9.37
CA ASP A 86 16.23 4.59 -9.77
C ASP A 86 15.46 5.33 -8.68
N ARG A 87 16.13 6.27 -8.00
CA ARG A 87 15.58 6.97 -6.85
C ARG A 87 14.30 7.74 -7.20
N ALA A 88 14.23 8.34 -8.39
CA ALA A 88 13.04 9.07 -8.81
C ALA A 88 11.85 8.12 -8.98
N LYS A 89 12.07 6.92 -9.54
CA LYS A 89 11.04 5.88 -9.62
C LYS A 89 10.63 5.40 -8.24
N PHE A 90 11.58 5.16 -7.34
CA PHE A 90 11.28 4.76 -5.96
C PHE A 90 10.40 5.78 -5.23
N PHE A 91 10.73 7.07 -5.32
CA PHE A 91 9.93 8.13 -4.70
C PHE A 91 8.54 8.25 -5.35
N ALA A 92 8.44 8.13 -6.67
CA ALA A 92 7.15 8.12 -7.37
C ALA A 92 6.27 6.93 -6.94
N GLY A 93 6.86 5.73 -6.83
CA GLY A 93 6.17 4.54 -6.35
C GLY A 93 5.71 4.69 -4.90
N THR A 94 6.55 5.28 -4.03
CA THR A 94 6.20 5.56 -2.63
C THR A 94 5.04 6.53 -2.52
N LEU A 95 5.01 7.60 -3.33
CA LEU A 95 3.86 8.51 -3.37
C LEU A 95 2.59 7.83 -3.87
N SER A 96 2.71 6.92 -4.84
CA SER A 96 1.58 6.14 -5.33
C SER A 96 1.03 5.21 -4.23
N ALA A 97 1.91 4.55 -3.48
CA ALA A 97 1.53 3.72 -2.33
C ALA A 97 0.79 4.55 -1.27
N MET A 98 1.32 5.73 -0.91
CA MET A 98 0.65 6.65 0.02
C MET A 98 -0.72 7.11 -0.49
N SER A 99 -0.85 7.42 -1.78
CA SER A 99 -2.13 7.78 -2.36
C SER A 99 -3.14 6.65 -2.25
N ALA A 100 -2.73 5.40 -2.47
CA ALA A 100 -3.59 4.24 -2.34
C ALA A 100 -4.02 4.02 -0.87
N MET A 101 -3.11 4.20 0.09
CA MET A 101 -3.43 4.12 1.53
C MET A 101 -4.51 5.12 1.94
N ILE A 102 -4.36 6.38 1.52
CA ILE A 102 -5.32 7.43 1.83
C ILE A 102 -6.68 7.14 1.21
N MET A 103 -6.70 6.58 0.00
CA MET A 103 -7.96 6.27 -0.68
C MET A 103 -8.68 5.05 -0.10
N LEU A 104 -7.95 3.96 0.16
CA LEU A 104 -8.54 2.71 0.63
C LEU A 104 -8.96 2.73 2.09
N GLU A 105 -8.31 3.56 2.92
CA GLU A 105 -8.66 3.75 4.34
C GLU A 105 -8.65 2.46 5.19
N ILE A 106 -7.84 1.48 4.81
CA ILE A 106 -7.64 0.23 5.58
C ILE A 106 -6.19 0.12 6.05
N PRO A 107 -5.86 -0.82 6.95
CA PRO A 107 -4.47 -1.13 7.27
C PRO A 107 -3.70 -1.58 6.02
N HIS A 108 -2.51 -1.02 5.79
CA HIS A 108 -1.68 -1.30 4.62
C HIS A 108 -0.28 -1.78 5.02
N ILE A 109 0.23 -2.78 4.31
CA ILE A 109 1.65 -3.12 4.27
C ILE A 109 2.22 -2.77 2.90
N ASN A 110 3.42 -2.18 2.89
CA ASN A 110 4.16 -2.00 1.64
C ASN A 110 5.21 -3.07 1.53
N VAL A 111 5.33 -3.65 0.34
CA VAL A 111 6.21 -4.77 0.08
C VAL A 111 7.01 -4.47 -1.17
N LEU A 112 8.33 -4.54 -1.07
CA LEU A 112 9.20 -4.62 -2.23
C LEU A 112 9.20 -6.06 -2.73
N SER A 113 8.53 -6.29 -3.85
CA SER A 113 8.44 -7.59 -4.53
C SER A 113 9.62 -7.81 -5.49
N LYS A 114 9.84 -9.06 -5.88
CA LYS A 114 10.92 -9.46 -6.82
C LYS A 114 12.32 -9.07 -6.33
N MET A 115 12.57 -9.25 -5.04
CA MET A 115 13.85 -8.91 -4.42
C MET A 115 15.02 -9.74 -4.96
N ASP A 116 14.74 -10.89 -5.55
CA ASP A 116 15.68 -11.73 -6.29
C ASP A 116 16.37 -10.99 -7.45
N LEU A 117 15.67 -10.08 -8.12
CA LEU A 117 16.19 -9.34 -9.29
C LEU A 117 17.24 -8.27 -8.94
N VAL A 118 17.30 -7.83 -7.68
CA VAL A 118 18.17 -6.72 -7.24
C VAL A 118 19.31 -7.14 -6.32
N LYS A 119 19.43 -8.43 -5.98
CA LYS A 119 20.44 -8.96 -5.03
C LYS A 119 21.88 -8.54 -5.36
N ASP A 120 22.21 -8.43 -6.64
CA ASP A 120 23.56 -8.08 -7.12
C ASP A 120 23.71 -6.63 -7.63
N GLN A 121 22.61 -5.87 -7.70
CA GLN A 121 22.61 -4.52 -8.24
C GLN A 121 22.77 -3.45 -7.15
N VAL A 122 22.29 -3.72 -5.94
CA VAL A 122 22.27 -2.76 -4.83
C VAL A 122 22.98 -3.36 -3.62
N ARG A 123 23.91 -2.62 -3.02
CA ARG A 123 24.58 -3.06 -1.80
C ARG A 123 23.55 -3.15 -0.66
N LYS A 124 23.65 -4.21 0.16
CA LYS A 124 22.75 -4.43 1.32
C LYS A 124 22.65 -3.23 2.27
N LYS A 125 23.72 -2.44 2.40
CA LYS A 125 23.73 -1.23 3.24
C LYS A 125 22.85 -0.13 2.66
N ASP A 126 22.90 0.06 1.34
CA ASP A 126 22.15 1.11 0.65
C ASP A 126 20.67 0.73 0.57
N LEU A 127 20.38 -0.57 0.38
CA LEU A 127 19.00 -1.10 0.39
C LEU A 127 18.24 -0.75 1.67
N LYS A 128 18.90 -0.75 2.85
CA LYS A 128 18.24 -0.37 4.11
C LYS A 128 17.65 1.05 4.07
N ARG A 129 18.30 1.98 3.36
CA ARG A 129 17.84 3.37 3.21
C ARG A 129 16.59 3.49 2.33
N PHE A 130 16.30 2.47 1.52
CA PHE A 130 15.07 2.39 0.73
C PHE A 130 13.95 1.65 1.48
N LEU A 131 14.28 0.80 2.46
CA LEU A 131 13.26 0.16 3.30
C LEU A 131 12.60 1.16 4.24
N THR A 132 13.38 2.11 4.75
CA THR A 132 12.94 3.27 5.53
C THR A 132 13.32 4.52 4.74
N PRO A 133 12.39 5.11 3.96
CA PRO A 133 12.72 6.19 3.03
C PRO A 133 13.41 7.36 3.75
N ASP A 134 14.72 7.49 3.52
CA ASP A 134 15.57 8.53 4.09
C ASP A 134 15.61 9.74 3.16
N THR A 135 15.33 10.94 3.67
CA THR A 135 15.43 12.19 2.90
C THR A 135 16.84 12.43 2.35
N GLY A 136 17.86 11.89 3.02
CA GLY A 136 19.24 11.92 2.54
C GLY A 136 19.48 11.17 1.22
N LEU A 137 18.56 10.29 0.79
CA LEU A 137 18.65 9.66 -0.54
C LEU A 137 18.54 10.67 -1.69
N LEU A 138 17.87 11.80 -1.49
CA LEU A 138 17.79 12.85 -2.51
C LEU A 138 19.07 13.67 -2.59
N ASP A 139 19.76 13.87 -1.47
CA ASP A 139 20.99 14.67 -1.42
C ASP A 139 22.18 13.92 -2.03
N ASP A 140 22.16 12.59 -2.02
CA ASP A 140 23.21 11.75 -2.61
C ASP A 140 23.05 11.55 -4.13
N ASP A 141 22.06 12.17 -4.78
CA ASP A 141 21.77 11.94 -6.20
C ASP A 141 22.82 12.69 -7.03
N PRO A 142 23.55 12.04 -7.96
CA PRO A 142 24.53 12.73 -8.81
C PRO A 142 23.97 13.98 -9.50
N ILE A 143 22.66 13.99 -9.83
CA ILE A 143 21.97 15.12 -10.43
C ILE A 143 21.75 16.25 -9.42
N SER A 144 21.40 15.92 -8.17
CA SER A 144 21.25 16.92 -7.11
C SER A 144 22.58 17.52 -6.70
N ILE A 145 23.64 16.69 -6.62
CA ILE A 145 25.02 17.12 -6.35
C ILE A 145 25.54 18.03 -7.47
N ALA A 146 25.31 17.69 -8.74
CA ALA A 146 25.72 18.51 -9.88
C ALA A 146 25.02 19.87 -9.91
N ALA A 147 23.75 19.93 -9.48
CA ALA A 147 22.98 21.17 -9.39
C ALA A 147 23.22 21.95 -8.08
N ALA A 148 23.76 21.31 -7.04
CA ALA A 148 24.18 21.91 -5.77
C ALA A 148 25.57 22.59 -5.83
N GLY A 149 26.24 22.59 -6.98
CA GLY A 149 27.48 23.36 -7.21
C GLY A 149 27.30 24.89 -7.22
N GLY A 150 26.13 25.40 -6.83
CA GLY A 150 25.83 26.82 -6.61
C GLY A 150 25.41 27.08 -5.16
N GLU A 151 25.50 28.35 -4.72
CA GLU A 151 25.21 28.77 -3.34
C GLU A 151 23.90 28.18 -2.77
N PRO A 152 23.89 27.79 -1.47
CA PRO A 152 22.71 27.23 -0.83
C PRO A 152 21.55 28.24 -0.87
N ASP A 153 20.43 27.81 -1.45
CA ASP A 153 19.20 28.60 -1.56
C ASP A 153 18.61 28.83 -0.16
N ASP A 154 18.54 30.07 0.28
CA ASP A 154 18.06 30.52 1.59
C ASP A 154 16.53 30.47 1.72
N GLY A 155 15.84 29.88 0.74
CA GLY A 155 14.41 29.62 0.74
C GLY A 155 13.54 30.87 0.66
N ARG A 156 14.15 32.06 0.46
CA ARG A 156 13.49 33.36 0.48
C ARG A 156 13.19 33.95 -0.91
N GLY A 157 13.58 33.26 -1.98
CA GLY A 157 13.31 33.70 -3.36
C GLY A 157 11.86 33.51 -3.81
N GLU A 158 11.27 34.55 -4.41
CA GLU A 158 9.93 34.53 -5.02
C GLU A 158 9.85 33.51 -6.18
N VAL A 159 8.73 32.77 -6.23
CA VAL A 159 8.51 31.59 -7.11
C VAL A 159 8.35 31.96 -8.61
N HIS A 160 8.44 33.24 -8.96
CA HIS A 160 8.15 33.74 -10.31
C HIS A 160 9.36 33.99 -11.21
N ASP A 161 10.56 33.57 -10.80
CA ASP A 161 11.74 33.72 -11.64
C ASP A 161 11.88 32.56 -12.63
N ARG A 162 11.73 32.84 -13.94
CA ARG A 162 11.88 31.84 -15.03
C ARG A 162 13.25 31.16 -15.00
N ASP A 163 14.26 31.85 -14.48
CA ASP A 163 15.62 31.32 -14.36
C ASP A 163 15.76 30.25 -13.26
N LEU A 164 14.88 30.22 -12.25
CA LEU A 164 14.85 29.17 -11.23
C LEU A 164 14.31 27.84 -11.79
N VAL A 165 13.32 27.91 -12.68
CA VAL A 165 12.73 26.75 -13.36
C VAL A 165 13.72 26.13 -14.35
N MET A 166 14.41 26.97 -15.14
CA MET A 166 15.38 26.54 -16.14
C MET A 166 16.64 25.89 -15.54
N ARG A 167 16.96 26.17 -14.28
CA ARG A 167 18.10 25.58 -13.56
C ARG A 167 17.74 24.36 -12.70
N GLY A 168 16.49 23.91 -12.73
CA GLY A 168 16.04 22.75 -11.95
C GLY A 168 15.86 22.98 -10.44
N ARG A 169 16.13 24.21 -9.94
CA ARG A 169 16.11 24.51 -8.50
C ARG A 169 14.70 24.47 -7.90
N SER A 170 13.68 24.84 -8.66
CA SER A 170 12.27 24.67 -8.24
C SER A 170 11.90 23.20 -8.05
N PHE A 171 12.35 22.31 -8.94
CA PHE A 171 12.12 20.87 -8.83
C PHE A 171 12.85 20.25 -7.64
N GLN A 172 14.06 20.74 -7.32
CA GLN A 172 14.78 20.30 -6.12
C GLN A 172 14.06 20.67 -4.82
N ARG A 173 13.55 21.91 -4.73
CA ARG A 173 12.73 22.34 -3.57
C ARG A 173 11.49 21.47 -3.42
N LEU A 174 10.80 21.18 -4.53
CA LEU A 174 9.64 20.30 -4.54
C LEU A 174 10.02 18.88 -4.07
N ASN A 175 11.07 18.28 -4.64
CA ASN A 175 11.52 16.94 -4.27
C ASN A 175 11.89 16.86 -2.78
N ARG A 176 12.56 17.89 -2.24
CA ARG A 176 12.88 17.96 -0.81
C ARG A 176 11.63 18.04 0.07
N ALA A 177 10.63 18.83 -0.33
CA ALA A 177 9.36 18.91 0.38
C ALA A 177 8.60 17.57 0.32
N VAL A 178 8.61 16.90 -0.84
CA VAL A 178 8.03 15.58 -1.05
C VAL A 178 8.70 14.52 -0.18
N ALA A 179 10.03 14.47 -0.13
CA ALA A 179 10.71 13.52 0.75
C ALA A 179 10.50 13.84 2.23
N GLY A 180 10.44 15.14 2.58
CA GLY A 180 10.07 15.57 3.92
C GLY A 180 8.67 15.09 4.32
N LEU A 181 7.71 15.06 3.39
CA LEU A 181 6.38 14.48 3.61
C LEU A 181 6.48 12.98 3.94
N ILE A 182 7.25 12.23 3.16
CA ILE A 182 7.42 10.78 3.34
C ILE A 182 8.06 10.48 4.71
N GLU A 183 9.09 11.22 5.09
CA GLU A 183 9.77 11.05 6.38
C GLU A 183 8.87 11.45 7.56
N SER A 184 8.20 12.60 7.46
CA SER A 184 7.30 13.11 8.52
C SER A 184 6.15 12.16 8.82
N PHE A 185 5.66 11.47 7.78
CA PHE A 185 4.59 10.52 7.98
C PHE A 185 5.08 9.16 8.49
N SER A 186 6.38 8.83 8.40
CA SER A 186 6.99 7.57 8.89
C SER A 186 6.20 6.29 8.56
N MET A 187 5.25 6.39 7.62
CA MET A 187 4.14 5.45 7.43
C MET A 187 4.51 4.38 6.40
N VAL A 188 5.53 4.63 5.59
CA VAL A 188 5.88 3.76 4.47
C VAL A 188 7.21 3.07 4.77
N ASN A 189 7.12 2.00 5.55
CA ASN A 189 8.18 0.99 5.59
C ASN A 189 7.89 -0.08 4.56
N TYR A 190 8.93 -0.59 3.92
CA TYR A 190 8.82 -1.71 3.00
C TYR A 190 9.33 -3.01 3.63
N LEU A 191 8.51 -4.04 3.55
CA LEU A 191 8.92 -5.42 3.75
C LEU A 191 9.55 -5.95 2.47
N LYS A 192 10.49 -6.88 2.59
CA LYS A 192 11.11 -7.51 1.42
C LYS A 192 10.37 -8.81 1.11
N LEU A 193 10.00 -9.00 -0.14
CA LEU A 193 9.44 -10.25 -0.64
C LEU A 193 10.37 -10.85 -1.70
N ASP A 194 10.88 -12.02 -1.38
CA ASP A 194 11.54 -12.93 -2.30
C ASP A 194 10.73 -14.23 -2.34
N ASN A 195 10.16 -14.55 -3.50
CA ASN A 195 9.32 -15.74 -3.65
C ASN A 195 10.12 -17.05 -3.64
N THR A 196 11.45 -16.98 -3.70
CA THR A 196 12.34 -18.13 -3.56
C THR A 196 12.77 -18.39 -2.11
N ASP A 197 12.44 -17.47 -1.20
CA ASP A 197 12.83 -17.50 0.20
C ASP A 197 11.58 -17.63 1.10
N GLU A 198 11.37 -18.83 1.66
CA GLU A 198 10.22 -19.14 2.51
C GLU A 198 10.19 -18.28 3.77
N ASP A 199 11.36 -17.93 4.34
CA ASP A 199 11.46 -17.06 5.50
C ASP A 199 10.97 -15.64 5.18
N SER A 200 11.22 -15.17 3.95
CA SER A 200 10.75 -13.87 3.47
C SER A 200 9.23 -13.83 3.36
N VAL A 201 8.61 -14.91 2.88
CA VAL A 201 7.14 -15.03 2.78
C VAL A 201 6.53 -15.16 4.17
N GLY A 202 7.10 -16.01 5.02
CA GLY A 202 6.65 -16.21 6.40
C GLY A 202 6.69 -14.93 7.24
N ALA A 203 7.72 -14.09 7.04
CA ALA A 203 7.79 -12.79 7.69
C ALA A 203 6.62 -11.88 7.27
N ILE A 204 6.28 -11.83 5.98
CA ILE A 204 5.15 -11.01 5.49
C ILE A 204 3.83 -11.54 6.04
N LEU A 205 3.63 -12.85 6.05
CA LEU A 205 2.44 -13.46 6.65
C LEU A 205 2.30 -13.10 8.13
N SER A 206 3.39 -13.17 8.90
CA SER A 206 3.39 -12.74 10.31
C SER A 206 2.95 -11.28 10.48
N TYR A 207 3.41 -10.37 9.62
CA TYR A 207 2.95 -8.97 9.65
C TYR A 207 1.46 -8.84 9.28
N VAL A 208 0.97 -9.63 8.32
CA VAL A 208 -0.45 -9.66 7.97
C VAL A 208 -1.27 -10.16 9.15
N ASP A 209 -0.86 -11.26 9.79
CA ASP A 209 -1.52 -11.86 10.95
C ASP A 209 -1.63 -10.88 12.12
N ASP A 210 -0.56 -10.12 12.39
CA ASP A 210 -0.56 -9.05 13.40
C ASP A 210 -1.57 -7.94 13.06
N ILE A 211 -1.62 -7.51 11.80
CA ILE A 211 -2.50 -6.42 11.35
C ILE A 211 -3.96 -6.82 11.38
N ILE A 212 -4.28 -8.03 10.92
CA ILE A 212 -5.64 -8.55 10.96
C ILE A 212 -6.01 -9.09 12.34
N GLN A 213 -5.10 -9.03 13.32
CA GLN A 213 -5.29 -9.55 14.69
C GLN A 213 -5.72 -11.02 14.69
N TYR A 214 -5.12 -11.84 13.83
CA TYR A 214 -5.51 -13.23 13.65
C TYR A 214 -5.49 -14.00 14.99
N HIS A 215 -4.40 -13.86 15.75
CA HIS A 215 -4.22 -14.54 17.03
C HIS A 215 -5.28 -14.18 18.08
N GLU A 216 -5.72 -12.92 18.14
CA GLU A 216 -6.76 -12.49 19.08
C GLU A 216 -8.13 -13.09 18.73
N ALA A 217 -8.45 -13.30 17.45
CA ALA A 217 -9.71 -13.93 17.07
C ALA A 217 -9.74 -15.44 17.31
N GLN A 218 -8.57 -16.08 17.40
CA GLN A 218 -8.47 -17.50 17.72
C GLN A 218 -8.55 -17.77 19.23
N GLU A 219 -8.54 -16.72 20.09
CA GLU A 219 -8.74 -16.90 21.52
C GLU A 219 -10.17 -17.40 21.81
N PRO A 220 -10.36 -18.35 22.75
CA PRO A 220 -11.68 -18.81 23.13
C PRO A 220 -12.50 -17.63 23.65
N LYS A 221 -13.63 -17.33 23.01
CA LYS A 221 -14.56 -16.31 23.48
C LYS A 221 -15.10 -16.75 24.85
N GLU A 222 -14.99 -15.88 25.87
CA GLU A 222 -15.59 -16.15 27.17
C GLU A 222 -17.10 -16.42 27.00
N LEU A 223 -17.57 -17.52 27.58
CA LEU A 223 -18.99 -17.85 27.62
C LEU A 223 -19.72 -16.70 28.31
N LYS A 224 -20.78 -16.19 27.68
CA LYS A 224 -21.62 -15.14 28.29
C LYS A 224 -22.22 -15.69 29.58
N ASP A 225 -22.21 -14.88 30.63
CA ASP A 225 -22.73 -15.21 31.97
C ASP A 225 -24.20 -15.72 32.00
N GLU A 226 -24.94 -15.58 30.90
CA GLU A 226 -26.34 -16.04 30.75
C GLU A 226 -26.51 -17.57 30.74
N GLU A 227 -25.43 -18.36 30.59
CA GLU A 227 -25.49 -19.83 30.72
C GLU A 227 -25.27 -20.34 32.16
N PHE A 228 -25.05 -19.45 33.13
CA PHE A 228 -24.87 -19.79 34.56
C PHE A 228 -26.13 -19.60 35.42
N ASP A 229 -27.29 -19.31 34.82
CA ASP A 229 -28.56 -19.46 35.54
C ASP A 229 -28.87 -20.97 35.63
N GLU A 230 -28.35 -21.60 36.68
CA GLU A 230 -28.77 -22.92 37.13
C GLU A 230 -30.31 -23.00 37.10
N PRO A 231 -30.91 -24.10 36.61
CA PRO A 231 -32.34 -24.26 36.72
C PRO A 231 -32.70 -24.17 38.21
N GLN A 232 -33.50 -23.17 38.58
CA GLN A 232 -34.12 -23.13 39.90
C GLN A 232 -34.96 -24.40 40.03
N ASP A 233 -34.47 -25.35 40.83
CA ASP A 233 -35.23 -26.53 41.24
C ASP A 233 -36.50 -26.05 41.97
N ASP A 234 -37.67 -26.25 41.35
CA ASP A 234 -39.01 -26.12 41.93
C ASP A 234 -39.38 -27.32 42.83
#